data_AF-A0A7H8LYJ6-F1
#
_entry.id   AF-A0A7H8LYJ6-F1
#
_cell.length_a   1.000
_cell.length_b   1.000
_cell.length_c   1.000
_cell.angle_alpha   90.00
_cell.angle_beta   90.00
_cell.angle_gamma   90.00
#
_symmetry.space_group_name_H-M   'P 1'
#
loop_
_entity.id
_entity.type
_entity.pdbx_description
1 polymer ?
#
loop_
_entity_poly.entity_id
_entity_poly.type
_entity_poly.pdbx_seq_one_letter_code
_entity_poly.pdbx_strand_id
1 'polypeptide(L)'
;MTGLDDQDDAFTDGNALAGALSEVFAVDLTAAESRCANCGRTGPVGELRVYARAPGFVARCAGCGHVVLRLVRGPGTVWLDLRGAVALAVPVDD
;
A
#
# COMPACT_ATOMS: atom_id res chain seq x y z
N MET A 1 -45.44 -9.01 15.15
CA MET A 1 -44.47 -7.93 14.94
C MET A 1 -43.09 -8.53 15.14
N THR A 2 -42.65 -9.32 14.15
CA THR A 2 -41.33 -9.97 14.15
C THR A 2 -40.27 -8.89 14.16
N GLY A 3 -39.35 -9.01 15.11
CA GLY A 3 -38.22 -8.12 15.30
C GLY A 3 -37.48 -7.92 14.00
N LEU A 4 -37.01 -6.69 13.82
CA LEU A 4 -36.08 -6.34 12.77
C LEU A 4 -34.89 -7.31 12.90
N ASP A 5 -34.65 -8.08 11.85
CA ASP A 5 -33.37 -8.75 11.66
C ASP A 5 -32.33 -7.62 11.56
N ASP A 6 -31.77 -7.24 12.70
CA ASP A 6 -30.41 -6.71 12.79
C ASP A 6 -29.54 -7.82 12.19
N GLN A 7 -29.40 -7.84 10.87
CA GLN A 7 -28.28 -8.52 10.26
C GLN A 7 -27.06 -7.79 10.80
N ASP A 8 -26.53 -8.34 11.90
CA ASP A 8 -25.28 -7.96 12.52
C ASP A 8 -24.31 -7.56 11.42
N ASP A 9 -23.93 -6.29 11.39
CA ASP A 9 -22.77 -5.80 10.67
C ASP A 9 -21.55 -6.56 11.24
N ALA A 10 -21.32 -7.78 10.75
CA ALA A 10 -20.35 -8.72 11.28
C ALA A 10 -18.94 -8.31 10.84
N PHE A 11 -18.42 -7.22 11.41
CA PHE A 11 -17.01 -6.87 11.32
C PHE A 11 -16.21 -7.69 12.33
N THR A 12 -15.03 -8.17 11.91
CA THR A 12 -14.02 -8.76 12.80
C THR A 12 -12.88 -7.76 12.98
N ASP A 13 -12.04 -7.96 13.99
CA ASP A 13 -10.92 -7.07 14.23
C ASP A 13 -9.82 -7.22 13.17
N GLY A 14 -8.95 -6.21 13.05
CA GLY A 14 -7.93 -6.15 12.01
C GLY A 14 -6.89 -7.28 12.05
N ASN A 15 -6.76 -8.02 13.16
CA ASN A 15 -5.84 -9.16 13.24
C ASN A 15 -6.26 -10.30 12.29
N ALA A 16 -7.53 -10.34 11.85
CA ALA A 16 -7.99 -11.27 10.83
C ALA A 16 -7.21 -11.12 9.49
N LEU A 17 -6.57 -9.96 9.24
CA LEU A 17 -5.76 -9.71 8.06
C LEU A 17 -4.33 -10.28 8.16
N ALA A 18 -3.89 -10.79 9.32
CA ALA A 18 -2.50 -11.15 9.55
C ALA A 18 -1.93 -12.13 8.50
N GLY A 19 -2.70 -13.15 8.12
CA GLY A 19 -2.30 -14.10 7.07
C GLY A 19 -2.17 -13.43 5.71
N ALA A 20 -3.24 -12.80 5.23
CA ALA A 20 -3.29 -12.16 3.91
C ALA A 20 -2.24 -11.05 3.74
N LEU A 21 -1.98 -10.24 4.78
CA LEU A 21 -0.94 -9.21 4.71
C LEU A 21 0.47 -9.81 4.71
N SER A 22 0.68 -10.96 5.36
CA SER A 22 1.98 -11.62 5.35
C SER A 22 2.39 -12.05 3.95
N GLU A 23 1.45 -12.50 3.13
CA GLU A 23 1.69 -12.86 1.71
C GLU A 23 2.12 -11.63 0.90
N VAL A 24 1.40 -10.50 1.06
CA VAL A 24 1.71 -9.24 0.37
C VAL A 24 3.10 -8.71 0.69
N PHE A 25 3.56 -8.84 1.94
CA PHE A 25 4.87 -8.33 2.36
C PHE A 25 6.01 -9.35 2.18
N ALA A 26 5.71 -10.60 1.85
CA ALA A 26 6.72 -11.63 1.58
C ALA A 26 7.33 -11.55 0.18
N VAL A 27 6.67 -10.86 -0.76
CA VAL A 27 7.07 -10.76 -2.16
C VAL A 27 7.84 -9.47 -2.48
N ASP A 28 8.45 -9.43 -3.67
CA ASP A 28 9.09 -8.23 -4.19
C ASP A 28 8.06 -7.15 -4.57
N LEU A 29 7.79 -6.25 -3.64
CA LEU A 29 6.89 -5.10 -3.84
C LEU A 29 7.35 -4.13 -4.93
N THR A 30 8.59 -4.21 -5.44
CA THR A 30 9.01 -3.36 -6.56
C THR A 30 8.33 -3.76 -7.88
N ALA A 31 7.88 -5.01 -7.99
CA ALA A 31 7.08 -5.50 -9.12
C ALA A 31 5.57 -5.17 -8.98
N ALA A 32 5.11 -4.75 -7.79
CA ALA A 32 3.71 -4.40 -7.58
C ALA A 32 3.30 -3.21 -8.44
N GLU A 33 2.11 -3.28 -9.05
CA GLU A 33 1.57 -2.17 -9.83
C GLU A 33 0.97 -1.12 -8.89
N SER A 34 1.44 0.12 -9.00
CA SER A 34 0.90 1.27 -8.28
C SER A 34 0.03 2.12 -9.20
N ARG A 35 -1.05 2.70 -8.65
CA ARG A 35 -1.85 3.73 -9.35
C ARG A 35 -1.69 5.08 -8.64
N CYS A 36 -1.15 6.08 -9.32
CA CYS A 36 -0.95 7.41 -8.74
C CYS A 36 -2.28 8.10 -8.43
N ALA A 37 -2.49 8.52 -7.18
CA ALA A 37 -3.71 9.20 -6.73
C ALA A 37 -3.94 10.58 -7.38
N ASN A 38 -2.88 11.22 -7.90
CA ASN A 38 -2.97 12.55 -8.50
C ASN A 38 -3.29 12.53 -10.00
N CYS A 39 -2.64 11.65 -10.77
CA CYS A 39 -2.75 11.65 -12.24
C CYS A 39 -3.27 10.35 -12.83
N GLY A 40 -3.56 9.35 -12.00
CA GLY A 40 -4.08 8.06 -12.44
C GLY A 40 -3.06 7.15 -13.15
N ARG A 41 -1.83 7.60 -13.42
CA ARG A 41 -0.79 6.77 -14.05
C ARG A 41 -0.60 5.47 -13.24
N THR A 42 -0.65 4.35 -13.96
CA THR A 42 -0.33 3.02 -13.45
C THR A 42 1.05 2.56 -13.89
N GLY A 43 1.66 1.68 -13.11
CA GLY A 43 2.93 1.03 -13.44
C GLY A 43 3.63 0.46 -12.20
N PRO A 44 4.66 -0.38 -12.38
CA PRO A 44 5.39 -0.98 -11.29
C PRO A 44 5.95 0.06 -10.31
N VAL A 45 5.95 -0.25 -9.02
CA VAL A 45 6.58 0.58 -7.98
C VAL A 45 8.05 0.86 -8.32
N GLY A 46 8.74 -0.10 -8.94
CA GLY A 46 10.13 0.04 -9.41
C GLY A 46 10.35 1.14 -10.46
N GLU A 47 9.30 1.61 -11.15
CA GLU A 47 9.39 2.72 -12.11
C GLU A 47 9.24 4.11 -11.46
N LEU A 48 8.93 4.18 -10.17
CA LEU A 48 8.82 5.45 -9.46
C LEU A 48 10.20 6.12 -9.35
N ARG A 49 10.21 7.46 -9.38
CA ARG A 49 11.44 8.23 -9.13
C ARG A 49 11.71 8.28 -7.63
N VAL A 50 12.72 7.53 -7.18
CA VAL A 50 13.06 7.41 -5.76
C VAL A 50 14.14 8.42 -5.34
N TYR A 51 13.90 9.10 -4.23
CA TYR A 51 14.83 10.02 -3.59
C TYR A 51 15.17 9.48 -2.20
N ALA A 52 16.45 9.20 -1.95
CA ALA A 52 16.95 8.51 -0.76
C ALA A 52 17.86 9.40 0.12
N ARG A 53 17.65 10.72 0.11
CA ARG A 53 18.47 11.68 0.88
C ARG A 53 17.69 12.08 2.15
N ALA A 54 18.20 11.72 3.34
CA ALA A 54 17.57 11.75 4.69
C ALA A 54 16.69 10.51 4.97
N PRO A 55 16.22 10.22 6.22
CA PRO A 55 16.16 8.88 6.88
C PRO A 55 15.20 7.82 6.29
N GLY A 56 14.86 7.91 5.02
CA GLY A 56 14.02 6.98 4.29
C GLY A 56 14.03 7.23 2.78
N PHE A 57 13.03 6.66 2.12
CA PHE A 57 12.79 6.78 0.70
C PHE A 57 11.53 7.59 0.44
N VAL A 58 11.59 8.47 -0.55
CA VAL A 58 10.42 9.15 -1.13
C VAL A 58 10.33 8.75 -2.58
N ALA A 59 9.29 8.00 -2.94
CA ALA A 59 9.02 7.58 -4.31
C ALA A 59 7.97 8.49 -4.96
N ARG A 60 8.29 9.07 -6.11
CA ARG A 60 7.44 9.99 -6.85
C ARG A 60 6.98 9.38 -8.17
N CYS A 61 5.75 9.68 -8.55
CA CYS A 61 5.19 9.32 -9.85
C CYS A 61 6.11 9.83 -10.98
N ALA A 62 6.54 8.94 -11.87
CA ALA A 62 7.38 9.32 -13.00
C ALA A 62 6.61 10.14 -14.07
N GLY A 63 5.27 10.19 -14.01
CA GLY A 63 4.45 11.06 -14.86
C GLY A 63 4.34 12.50 -14.34
N CYS A 64 3.89 12.70 -13.11
CA CYS A 64 3.54 14.03 -12.58
C CYS A 64 4.41 14.50 -11.40
N GLY A 65 5.34 13.70 -10.90
CA GLY A 65 6.20 14.04 -9.76
C GLY A 65 5.51 14.04 -8.39
N HIS A 66 4.21 13.72 -8.32
CA HIS A 66 3.47 13.56 -7.06
C HIS A 66 4.10 12.46 -6.20
N VAL A 67 4.14 12.64 -4.88
CA VAL A 67 4.67 11.63 -3.96
C VAL A 67 3.68 10.48 -3.88
N VAL A 68 4.09 9.28 -4.28
CA VAL A 68 3.25 8.08 -4.30
C VAL A 68 3.44 7.28 -3.02
N LEU A 69 4.69 7.11 -2.60
CA LEU A 69 5.07 6.27 -1.44
C LEU A 69 6.18 6.97 -0.63
N ARG A 70 6.14 6.81 0.70
CA ARG A 70 7.26 7.11 1.59
C ARG A 70 7.55 5.92 2.49
N LEU A 71 8.82 5.59 2.66
CA LEU A 71 9.28 4.53 3.55
C LEU A 71 10.35 5.09 4.48
N VAL A 72 10.08 5.17 5.78
CA VAL A 72 11.02 5.73 6.78
C VAL A 72 11.29 4.68 7.85
N ARG A 73 12.55 4.50 8.23
CA ARG A 73 12.95 3.60 9.33
C ARG A 73 13.27 4.43 10.56
N GLY A 74 12.57 4.15 11.66
CA GLY A 74 12.86 4.67 12.99
C GLY A 74 13.36 3.57 13.93
N PRO A 75 13.68 3.88 15.20
CA PRO A 75 14.05 2.88 16.18
C PRO A 75 12.92 1.85 16.38
N GLY A 76 13.13 0.60 15.95
CA GLY A 76 12.17 -0.50 16.09
C GLY A 76 10.87 -0.36 15.28
N THR A 77 10.79 0.57 14.33
CA THR A 77 9.55 0.81 13.55
C THR A 77 9.85 1.17 12.11
N VAL A 78 9.02 0.67 11.19
CA VAL A 78 9.01 1.07 9.79
C VAL A 78 7.70 1.78 9.50
N TRP A 79 7.79 3.00 8.95
CA TRP A 79 6.65 3.77 8.49
C TRP A 79 6.52 3.64 6.98
N LEU A 80 5.41 3.08 6.51
CA LEU A 80 5.04 3.01 5.10
C LEU A 80 3.80 3.90 4.85
N ASP A 81 3.99 5.01 4.15
CA ASP A 81 2.92 5.94 3.73
C ASP A 81 2.58 5.68 2.26
N LEU A 82 1.34 5.28 2.00
CA LEU A 82 0.80 4.97 0.67
C LEU A 82 -0.31 5.92 0.23
N ARG A 83 -0.54 7.04 0.92
CA ARG A 83 -1.65 7.97 0.60
C ARG A 83 -1.60 8.53 -0.83
N GLY A 84 -0.43 8.52 -1.48
CA GLY A 84 -0.26 8.96 -2.86
C GLY A 84 -0.53 7.87 -3.90
N ALA A 85 -0.82 6.64 -3.47
CA ALA A 85 -1.27 5.53 -4.28
C ALA A 85 -2.76 5.27 -4.02
N VAL A 86 -3.53 5.03 -5.08
CA VAL A 86 -4.94 4.58 -4.96
C VAL A 86 -4.99 3.13 -4.49
N ALA A 87 -4.10 2.29 -5.03
CA ALA A 87 -3.97 0.88 -4.72
C ALA A 87 -2.58 0.38 -5.11
N LEU A 88 -2.21 -0.78 -4.55
CA LEU A 88 -1.12 -1.61 -5.02
C LEU A 88 -1.69 -2.96 -5.46
N ALA A 89 -1.36 -3.42 -6.66
CA ALA A 89 -1.63 -4.79 -7.10
C ALA A 89 -0.33 -5.58 -7.00
N VAL A 90 -0.33 -6.63 -6.16
CA VAL A 90 0.87 -7.37 -5.80
C VAL A 90 0.82 -8.73 -6.48
N PRO A 91 1.86 -9.13 -7.25
CA PRO A 91 1.92 -10.47 -7.81
C PRO A 91 2.11 -11.47 -6.66
N VAL A 92 1.28 -12.51 -6.63
CA VAL A 92 1.41 -13.66 -5.74
C VAL A 92 1.64 -14.90 -6.60
N ASP A 93 2.55 -15.77 -6.17
CA ASP A 93 2.74 -17.07 -6.81
C ASP A 93 1.53 -17.95 -6.42
N ASP A 94 0.98 -18.69 -7.39
CA ASP A 94 -0.13 -19.65 -7.17
C ASP A 94 0.29 -20.88 -6.35
#